data_AF-A0A930TFF2-F1
#
_entry.id   AF-A0A930TFF2-F1
#
_cell.length_a   1.000
_cell.length_b   1.000
_cell.length_c   1.000
_cell.angle_alpha   90.00
_cell.angle_beta   90.00
_cell.angle_gamma   90.00
#
_symmetry.space_group_name_H-M   'P 1'
#
loop_
_entity.id
_entity.type
_entity.pdbx_description
1 polymer ?
#
loop_
_entity_poly.entity_id
_entity_poly.type
_entity_poly.pdbx_seq_one_letter_code
_entity_poly.pdbx_strand_id
1 'polypeptide(L)' 'MSSPIVPMHFLETPQLKYNITAIDGGVLLSIWEPAVKSDIRVKPFLFMIRYRLASEGEAKKLLGHYLAVYRRATTV' A
#
# COMPACT_ATOMS: atom_id res chain seq x y z
N MET A 1 -39.47 7.74 10.59
CA MET A 1 -38.59 8.43 9.62
C MET A 1 -37.43 7.49 9.34
N SER A 2 -37.44 6.82 8.21
CA SER A 2 -36.40 5.85 7.84
C SER A 2 -35.29 6.59 7.09
N SER A 3 -34.06 6.54 7.60
CA SER A 3 -32.88 7.09 6.91
C SER A 3 -32.63 6.31 5.61
N PRO A 4 -32.24 6.98 4.51
CA PRO A 4 -31.91 6.29 3.27
C PRO A 4 -30.59 5.53 3.44
N ILE A 5 -30.62 4.23 3.15
CA ILE A 5 -29.41 3.43 2.97
C ILE A 5 -28.81 3.88 1.64
N VAL A 6 -27.78 4.73 1.71
CA VAL A 6 -26.97 5.04 0.53
C VAL A 6 -26.17 3.77 0.21
N PRO A 7 -26.30 3.17 -1.00
CA PRO A 7 -25.42 2.09 -1.40
C PRO A 7 -24.02 2.70 -1.49
N MET A 8 -23.16 2.39 -0.52
CA MET A 8 -21.74 2.67 -0.65
C MET A 8 -21.23 1.81 -1.80
N HIS A 9 -21.14 2.41 -2.98
CA HIS A 9 -20.26 1.93 -4.03
C HIS A 9 -18.83 2.01 -3.50
N PHE A 10 -18.40 0.97 -2.77
CA PHE A 10 -17.00 0.69 -2.50
C PHE A 10 -16.33 0.27 -3.81
N LEU A 11 -16.19 1.23 -4.73
CA LEU A 11 -15.12 1.18 -5.72
C LEU A 11 -13.90 1.85 -5.07
N GLU A 12 -13.49 1.36 -3.91
CA GLU A 12 -12.15 1.66 -3.41
C GLU A 12 -11.20 0.92 -4.33
N THR A 13 -10.68 1.62 -5.34
CA THR A 13 -9.45 1.21 -5.99
C THR A 13 -8.46 0.85 -4.87
N PRO A 14 -7.91 -0.37 -4.86
CA PRO A 14 -7.00 -0.76 -3.79
C PRO A 14 -5.86 0.26 -3.76
N GLN A 15 -5.79 1.03 -2.68
CA GLN A 15 -4.72 1.99 -2.49
C GLN A 15 -3.54 1.28 -1.84
N LEU A 16 -2.33 1.72 -2.20
CA LEU A 16 -1.11 1.29 -1.54
C LEU A 16 -1.20 1.62 -0.04
N LYS A 17 -0.86 0.65 0.81
CA LYS A 17 -0.75 0.85 2.27
C LYS A 17 0.70 0.62 2.70
N TYR A 18 1.11 1.21 3.82
CA TYR A 18 2.46 1.00 4.36
C TYR A 18 2.47 1.09 5.89
N ASN A 19 3.51 0.54 6.50
CA ASN A 19 3.77 0.60 7.93
C ASN A 19 5.28 0.57 8.19
N ILE A 20 5.76 1.35 9.17
CA ILE A 20 7.14 1.32 9.64
C ILE A 20 7.09 0.84 11.09
N THR A 21 7.79 -0.26 11.39
CA THR A 21 7.80 -0.87 12.72
C THR A 21 9.24 -0.94 13.23
N ALA A 22 9.48 -0.48 14.45
CA ALA A 22 10.77 -0.68 15.10
C ALA A 22 11.00 -2.19 15.35
N ILE A 23 12.22 -2.64 15.08
CA ILE A 23 12.65 -4.02 15.29
C ILE A 23 14.04 -4.01 15.93
N ASP A 24 14.49 -5.16 16.42
CA ASP A 24 15.87 -5.26 16.92
C ASP A 24 16.89 -4.92 15.81
N GLY A 25 17.80 -4.00 16.11
CA GLY A 25 18.80 -3.51 15.16
C GLY A 25 18.29 -2.62 14.02
N GLY A 26 17.07 -2.04 14.11
CA GLY A 26 16.63 -1.02 13.14
C GLY A 26 15.11 -0.90 12.99
N VAL A 27 14.65 -0.82 11.74
CA VAL A 27 13.21 -0.72 11.40
C VAL A 27 12.84 -1.66 10.25
N LEU A 28 11.57 -2.07 10.23
CA LEU A 28 10.95 -2.82 9.14
C LEU A 28 9.92 -1.91 8.45
N LEU A 29 10.16 -1.59 7.18
CA LEU A 29 9.16 -0.97 6.31
C LEU A 29 8.38 -2.07 5.58
N SER A 30 7.08 -2.14 5.83
CA SER A 30 6.14 -3.03 5.12
C SER A 30 5.29 -2.20 4.17
N ILE A 31 5.20 -2.61 2.90
CA ILE A 31 4.39 -1.96 1.86
C ILE A 31 3.43 -3.00 1.29
N TRP A 32 2.16 -2.64 1.17
CA TRP A 32 1.10 -3.46 0.60
C TRP A 32 0.64 -2.84 -0.70
N GLU A 33 0.90 -3.53 -1.80
CA GLU A 33 0.57 -3.06 -3.14
C GLU A 33 -0.59 -3.85 -3.75
N PRO A 34 -1.46 -3.20 -4.53
CA PRO A 34 -2.43 -3.91 -5.33
C PRO A 34 -1.75 -4.85 -6.32
N ALA A 35 -2.11 -6.12 -6.28
CA ALA A 35 -1.73 -7.04 -7.35
C ALA A 35 -2.45 -6.63 -8.65
N VAL A 36 -1.69 -6.59 -9.74
CA VAL A 36 -2.25 -6.40 -11.09
C VAL A 36 -3.28 -7.51 -11.35
N LYS A 37 -4.49 -7.11 -11.78
CA LYS A 37 -5.50 -8.07 -12.22
C LYS A 37 -4.97 -8.75 -13.49
N SER A 38 -4.82 -10.07 -13.44
CA SER A 38 -4.56 -10.91 -14.60
C SER A 38 -5.76 -11.82 -14.84
N ASP A 39 -5.92 -12.40 -16.03
CA ASP A 39 -7.04 -13.30 -16.36
C ASP A 39 -7.19 -14.50 -15.38
N ILE A 40 -6.11 -14.82 -14.66
CA ILE A 40 -6.04 -15.90 -13.65
C ILE A 40 -6.32 -15.42 -12.21
N ARG A 41 -6.35 -14.10 -11.96
CA ARG A 41 -6.47 -13.51 -10.61
C ARG A 41 -7.72 -12.62 -10.51
N VAL A 42 -8.82 -13.27 -10.12
CA VAL A 42 -10.17 -12.70 -10.09
C VAL A 42 -10.41 -11.73 -8.90
N LYS A 43 -9.46 -11.60 -7.95
CA LYS A 43 -9.61 -10.68 -6.79
C LYS A 43 -8.37 -9.79 -6.59
N PRO A 44 -8.54 -8.49 -6.27
CA PRO A 44 -7.45 -7.61 -5.90
C PRO A 44 -6.91 -8.07 -4.54
N PHE A 45 -5.73 -8.69 -4.53
CA PHE A 45 -5.00 -8.97 -3.31
C PHE A 45 -3.92 -7.91 -3.13
N LEU A 46 -3.70 -7.50 -1.88
CA LEU A 46 -2.52 -6.71 -1.56
C LEU A 46 -1.35 -7.66 -1.34
N PHE A 47 -0.30 -7.56 -2.16
CA PHE A 47 0.95 -8.28 -1.87
C PHE A 47 1.86 -7.40 -1.00
N MET A 48 2.57 -8.03 -0.05
CA MET A 48 3.37 -7.33 0.93
C MET A 48 4.86 -7.43 0.60
N ILE A 49 5.52 -6.28 0.50
CA ILE A 49 6.97 -6.15 0.39
C ILE A 49 7.51 -5.69 1.75
N ARG A 50 8.66 -6.24 2.17
CA ARG A 50 9.30 -5.91 3.45
C ARG A 50 10.76 -5.48 3.24
N TYR A 51 11.12 -4.33 3.79
CA TYR A 51 12.48 -3.79 3.78
C TYR A 51 12.99 -3.65 5.21
N ARG A 52 14.10 -4.30 5.53
CA ARG A 52 14.82 -4.11 6.79
C ARG A 52 15.85 -3.00 6.61
N LEU A 53 15.80 -1.98 7.46
CA LEU A 53 16.59 -0.76 7.32
C LEU A 53 17.21 -0.38 8.67
N ALA A 54 18.33 0.35 8.65
CA ALA A 54 19.07 0.67 9.87
C ALA A 54 18.35 1.74 10.72
N SER A 55 17.52 2.59 10.10
CA SER A 55 16.83 3.66 10.81
C SER A 55 15.49 4.05 10.18
N GLU A 56 14.65 4.71 10.99
CA GLU A 56 13.40 5.30 10.51
C GLU A 56 13.63 6.37 9.42
N GLY A 57 14.76 7.09 9.47
CA GLY A 57 15.14 8.07 8.45
C GLY A 57 15.35 7.45 7.07
N GLU A 58 16.01 6.28 7.02
CA GLU A 58 16.16 5.52 5.78
C GLU A 58 14.82 4.99 5.28
N ALA A 59 13.97 4.49 6.19
CA ALA A 59 12.63 4.01 5.84
C ALA A 59 11.77 5.13 5.23
N LYS A 60 11.80 6.34 5.81
CA LYS A 60 11.07 7.49 5.26
C LYS A 60 11.61 7.93 3.89
N LYS A 61 12.93 7.92 3.69
CA LYS A 61 13.53 8.22 2.37
C LYS A 61 13.12 7.21 1.31
N LEU A 62 13.24 5.92 1.62
CA LEU A 62 12.85 4.85 0.70
C LEU A 62 11.35 4.92 0.39
N LEU A 63 10.50 5.07 1.41
CA LEU A 63 9.06 5.24 1.24
C LEU A 63 8.72 6.46 0.38
N GLY A 64 9.39 7.60 0.58
CA GLY A 64 9.18 8.79 -0.24
C GLY A 64 9.47 8.55 -1.72
N HIS A 65 10.60 7.91 -2.02
CA HIS A 65 10.93 7.50 -3.40
C HIS A 65 9.91 6.50 -3.95
N TYR A 66 9.53 5.52 -3.13
CA TYR A 66 8.56 4.50 -3.49
C TYR A 66 7.22 5.11 -3.92
N LEU A 67 6.66 5.99 -3.09
CA LEU A 67 5.40 6.67 -3.36
C LEU A 67 5.48 7.58 -4.59
N ALA A 68 6.61 8.24 -4.82
CA ALA A 68 6.82 9.07 -6.01
C ALA A 68 6.80 8.25 -7.30
N VAL A 69 7.46 7.08 -7.30
CA VAL A 69 7.44 6.14 -8.44
C VAL A 69 6.05 5.53 -8.62
N TYR A 70 5.43 5.07 -7.55
CA TYR A 70 4.10 4.44 -7.59
C TYR A 70 3.05 5.39 -8.19
N ARG A 71 3.03 6.66 -7.75
CA ARG A 71 2.10 7.68 -8.29
C ARG A 71 2.28 7.89 -9.79
N ARG A 72 3.53 7.92 -10.27
CA ARG A 72 3.80 8.04 -11.72
C ARG A 72 3.30 6.82 -12.49
N ALA A 73 3.46 5.62 -11.93
CA ALA A 73 3.04 4.37 -12.56
C ALA A 73 1.51 4.17 -12.58
N THR A 74 0.78 4.79 -11.66
CA THR A 74 -0.69 4.65 -11.54
C THR A 74 -1.50 5.85 -12.05
N THR A 75 -0.84 6.93 -12.47
CA THR A 75 -1.51 8.04 -13.19
C THR A 75 -1.63 7.66 -14.67
N VAL A 76 -2.68 6.92 -15.02
CA VAL A 76 -3.12 6.64 -16.40
C VAL A 76 -4.58 7.06 -16.53
#